data_AF-A0A936SZQ0-F1
#
_entry.id   AF-A0A936SZQ0-F1
#
_cell.length_a   1.000
_cell.length_b   1.000
_cell.length_c   1.000
_cell.angle_alpha   90.00
_cell.angle_beta   90.00
_cell.angle_gamma   90.00
#
_symmetry.space_group_name_H-M   'P 1'
#
loop_
_entity.id
_entity.type
_entity.pdbx_description
1 polymer ?
#
loop_
_entity_poly.entity_id
_entity_poly.type
_entity_poly.pdbx_seq_one_letter_code
_entity_poly.pdbx_strand_id
1 'polypeptide(L)'
;MENDPRNRRPSSPKGTPKGWSIKKSEAKALLAEGHWTPDPDFSSTICDAFVSERGELLMLLKQGRSVLYASRAEEKAFVDAISKSPATHVLEGLLPQGPQFIEAVPGLVDELAVRLQLPRESLDGSLDSLDVVEEALLKKIRPRSRILEIPNLFASIIAYTGEVGRKLTGGHWHLNEVHGGIWEPYILFDNDSNYLNPFLEPYKSIAERRRGGLMLKALVVAHTSTALKHV
;
A
#
# COMPACT_ATOMS: atom_id res chain seq x y z
N MET A 1 -38.63 0.78 -19.88
CA MET A 1 -37.23 0.38 -20.14
C MET A 1 -36.33 1.62 -20.20
N GLU A 2 -36.41 2.53 -19.24
CA GLU A 2 -35.82 3.88 -19.38
C GLU A 2 -34.49 4.09 -18.65
N ASN A 3 -33.91 3.05 -18.06
CA ASN A 3 -32.64 3.19 -17.34
C ASN A 3 -31.82 1.90 -17.37
N ASP A 4 -31.65 1.33 -18.57
CA ASP A 4 -30.71 0.21 -18.74
C ASP A 4 -29.29 0.72 -18.41
N PRO A 5 -28.59 0.11 -17.43
CA PRO A 5 -27.23 0.50 -17.08
C PRO A 5 -26.26 0.52 -18.27
N ARG A 6 -26.49 -0.32 -19.29
CA ARG A 6 -25.65 -0.47 -20.49
C ARG A 6 -25.63 0.77 -21.38
N ASN A 7 -26.69 1.57 -21.34
CA ASN A 7 -26.79 2.80 -22.13
C ASN A 7 -26.05 3.99 -21.51
N ARG A 8 -25.51 3.83 -20.29
CA ARG A 8 -24.74 4.86 -19.59
C ARG A 8 -23.27 4.82 -20.04
N ARG A 9 -22.54 5.90 -19.79
CA ARG A 9 -21.07 5.89 -19.93
C ARG A 9 -20.47 4.90 -18.92
N PRO A 10 -19.56 4.00 -19.34
CA PRO A 10 -18.82 3.13 -18.41
C PRO A 10 -18.10 3.95 -17.33
N SER A 11 -18.11 3.44 -16.10
CA SER A 11 -17.41 4.04 -14.96
C SER A 11 -15.95 3.58 -14.84
N SER A 12 -15.55 2.55 -15.59
CA SER A 12 -14.19 2.01 -15.52
C SER A 12 -13.16 2.93 -16.21
N PRO A 13 -11.91 3.00 -15.69
CA PRO A 13 -10.83 3.76 -16.31
C PRO A 13 -10.48 3.28 -17.72
N LYS A 14 -9.86 4.16 -18.52
CA LYS A 14 -9.31 3.79 -19.84
C LYS A 14 -8.24 2.69 -19.66
N GLY A 15 -8.31 1.64 -20.48
CA GLY A 15 -7.39 0.50 -20.42
C GLY A 15 -7.83 -0.63 -19.50
N THR A 16 -9.00 -0.51 -18.85
CA THR A 16 -9.62 -1.58 -18.08
C THR A 16 -10.90 -2.08 -18.77
N PRO A 17 -11.38 -3.30 -18.46
CA PRO A 17 -12.64 -3.82 -18.99
C PRO A 17 -13.79 -2.85 -18.74
N LYS A 18 -14.72 -2.75 -19.71
CA LYS A 18 -15.83 -1.80 -19.62
C LYS A 18 -16.81 -2.24 -18.54
N GLY A 19 -16.93 -1.42 -17.49
CA GLY A 19 -17.79 -1.69 -16.35
C GLY A 19 -18.67 -0.50 -15.95
N TRP A 20 -19.82 -0.78 -15.38
CA TRP A 20 -20.78 0.20 -14.85
C TRP A 20 -21.05 -0.07 -13.38
N SER A 21 -20.92 0.96 -12.55
CA SER A 21 -21.36 0.91 -11.16
C SER A 21 -22.89 1.06 -11.09
N ILE A 22 -23.58 0.00 -10.68
CA ILE A 22 -25.04 -0.07 -10.68
C ILE A 22 -25.61 -0.18 -9.26
N LYS A 23 -26.84 0.32 -9.06
CA LYS A 23 -27.54 0.18 -7.79
C LYS A 23 -27.99 -1.27 -7.59
N LYS A 24 -28.16 -1.68 -6.33
CA LYS A 24 -28.69 -3.02 -5.98
C LYS A 24 -30.05 -3.31 -6.63
N SER A 25 -30.90 -2.29 -6.78
CA SER A 25 -32.20 -2.43 -7.46
C SER A 25 -32.05 -2.70 -8.96
N GLU A 26 -31.10 -2.05 -9.64
CA GLU A 26 -30.79 -2.29 -11.06
C GLU A 26 -30.25 -3.70 -11.26
N ALA A 27 -29.35 -4.14 -10.37
CA ALA A 27 -28.77 -5.47 -10.42
C ALA A 27 -29.82 -6.59 -10.22
N LYS A 28 -30.77 -6.38 -9.30
CA LYS A 28 -31.92 -7.28 -9.11
C LYS A 28 -32.83 -7.33 -10.35
N ALA A 29 -33.06 -6.19 -10.98
CA ALA A 29 -33.87 -6.12 -12.20
C ALA A 29 -33.20 -6.91 -13.34
N LEU A 30 -31.88 -6.78 -13.51
CA LEU A 30 -31.11 -7.58 -14.47
C LEU A 30 -31.26 -9.08 -14.21
N LEU A 31 -31.08 -9.53 -12.96
CA LEU A 31 -31.24 -10.95 -12.63
C LEU A 31 -32.67 -11.46 -12.89
N ALA A 32 -33.68 -10.62 -12.69
CA ALA A 32 -35.07 -10.97 -12.95
C ALA A 32 -35.38 -11.15 -14.45
N GLU A 33 -34.51 -10.71 -15.37
CA GLU A 33 -34.62 -11.00 -16.81
C GLU A 33 -34.44 -12.49 -17.12
N GLY A 34 -33.92 -13.30 -16.19
CA GLY A 34 -33.93 -14.77 -16.27
C GLY A 34 -32.79 -15.41 -17.07
N HIS A 35 -31.91 -14.60 -17.69
CA HIS A 35 -30.81 -15.07 -18.54
C HIS A 35 -29.43 -15.02 -17.86
N TRP A 36 -29.37 -15.27 -16.56
CA TRP A 36 -28.16 -15.16 -15.75
C TRP A 36 -27.88 -16.47 -15.01
N THR A 37 -26.65 -16.95 -15.09
CA THR A 37 -26.17 -18.13 -14.37
C THR A 37 -25.09 -17.73 -13.37
N PRO A 38 -25.02 -18.36 -12.18
CA PRO A 38 -23.94 -18.10 -11.23
C PRO A 38 -22.56 -18.37 -11.86
N ASP A 39 -21.60 -17.47 -11.63
CA ASP A 39 -20.20 -17.61 -12.03
C ASP A 39 -19.33 -17.88 -10.79
N PRO A 40 -19.00 -19.15 -10.49
CA PRO A 40 -18.23 -19.48 -9.30
C PRO A 40 -16.78 -18.97 -9.37
N ASP A 41 -16.22 -18.75 -10.57
CA ASP A 41 -14.84 -18.29 -10.73
C ASP A 41 -14.65 -16.85 -10.22
N PHE A 42 -15.70 -16.04 -10.30
CA PHE A 42 -15.72 -14.65 -9.82
C PHE A 42 -16.49 -14.46 -8.51
N SER A 43 -17.13 -15.51 -7.99
CA SER A 43 -17.82 -15.46 -6.70
C SER A 43 -16.84 -15.56 -5.55
N SER A 44 -17.06 -14.80 -4.48
CA SER A 44 -16.16 -14.73 -3.33
C SER A 44 -16.91 -14.46 -2.03
N THR A 45 -16.19 -14.33 -0.91
CA THR A 45 -16.80 -13.97 0.38
C THR A 45 -17.46 -12.60 0.38
N ILE A 46 -17.09 -11.69 -0.54
CA ILE A 46 -17.57 -10.31 -0.58
C ILE A 46 -18.58 -10.04 -1.71
N CYS A 47 -18.73 -10.96 -2.68
CA CYS A 47 -19.66 -10.79 -3.79
C CYS A 47 -20.13 -12.12 -4.39
N ASP A 48 -21.37 -12.11 -4.88
CA ASP A 48 -21.91 -13.18 -5.73
C ASP A 48 -21.81 -12.74 -7.19
N ALA A 49 -21.27 -13.58 -8.07
CA ALA A 49 -21.08 -13.25 -9.48
C ALA A 49 -22.02 -14.06 -10.38
N PHE A 50 -22.46 -13.44 -11.48
CA PHE A 50 -23.36 -14.04 -12.46
C PHE A 50 -22.91 -13.68 -13.87
N VAL A 51 -23.07 -14.60 -14.81
CA VAL A 51 -22.79 -14.38 -16.23
C VAL A 51 -24.09 -14.46 -17.03
N SER A 52 -24.28 -13.54 -17.97
CA SER A 52 -25.42 -13.60 -18.88
C SER A 52 -25.14 -14.48 -20.10
N GLU A 53 -26.18 -14.89 -20.82
CA GLU A 53 -26.04 -15.56 -22.13
C GLU A 53 -25.27 -14.71 -23.16
N ARG A 54 -25.24 -13.39 -22.98
CA ARG A 54 -24.48 -12.45 -23.83
C ARG A 54 -22.99 -12.37 -23.44
N GLY A 55 -22.59 -13.07 -22.39
CA GLY A 55 -21.23 -13.05 -21.86
C GLY A 55 -20.92 -11.84 -20.96
N GLU A 56 -21.93 -11.08 -20.52
CA GLU A 56 -21.76 -9.99 -19.55
C GLU A 56 -21.51 -10.58 -18.16
N LEU A 57 -20.73 -9.90 -17.31
CA LEU A 57 -20.47 -10.32 -15.93
C LEU A 57 -21.10 -9.34 -14.94
N LEU A 58 -21.97 -9.83 -14.06
CA LEU A 58 -22.57 -9.06 -12.98
C LEU A 58 -21.97 -9.49 -11.64
N MET A 59 -21.35 -8.55 -10.92
CA MET A 59 -20.82 -8.75 -9.57
C MET A 59 -21.71 -8.06 -8.54
N LEU A 60 -22.44 -8.84 -7.76
CA LEU A 60 -23.27 -8.39 -6.65
C LEU A 60 -22.45 -8.26 -5.37
N LEU A 61 -21.92 -7.07 -5.11
CA LEU A 61 -21.26 -6.79 -3.84
C LEU A 61 -22.26 -6.87 -2.67
N LYS A 62 -21.87 -7.53 -1.57
CA LYS A 62 -22.70 -7.63 -0.35
C LYS A 62 -22.93 -6.27 0.30
N GLN A 63 -21.98 -5.36 0.13
CA GLN A 63 -22.03 -3.97 0.60
C GLN A 63 -21.70 -3.02 -0.56
N GLY A 64 -22.36 -1.86 -0.59
CA GLY A 64 -22.10 -0.83 -1.62
C GLY A 64 -22.81 -1.07 -2.94
N ARG A 65 -22.20 -0.61 -4.04
CA ARG A 65 -22.75 -0.68 -5.40
C ARG A 65 -22.24 -1.93 -6.12
N SER A 66 -23.12 -2.59 -6.87
CA SER A 66 -22.75 -3.72 -7.73
C SER A 66 -22.04 -3.22 -8.99
N VAL A 67 -21.37 -4.11 -9.71
CA VAL A 67 -20.70 -3.78 -10.97
C VAL A 67 -21.20 -4.70 -12.07
N LEU A 68 -21.56 -4.13 -13.22
CA LEU A 68 -21.84 -4.86 -14.45
C LEU A 68 -20.67 -4.63 -15.39
N TYR A 69 -20.09 -5.70 -15.93
CA TYR A 69 -19.07 -5.66 -16.97
C TYR A 69 -19.65 -6.13 -18.30
N ALA A 70 -19.21 -5.48 -19.39
CA ALA A 70 -19.67 -5.81 -20.73
C ALA A 70 -19.24 -7.22 -21.19
N SER A 71 -18.14 -7.74 -20.67
CA SER A 71 -17.58 -9.03 -21.05
C SER A 71 -16.86 -9.71 -19.89
N ARG A 72 -17.32 -10.90 -19.53
CA ARG A 72 -16.70 -11.82 -18.56
C ARG A 72 -15.32 -12.28 -19.04
N ALA A 73 -15.16 -12.48 -20.35
CA ALA A 73 -13.89 -12.89 -20.93
C ALA A 73 -12.84 -11.78 -20.85
N GLU A 74 -13.23 -10.53 -21.10
CA GLU A 74 -12.31 -9.37 -20.94
C GLU A 74 -11.91 -9.17 -19.48
N GLU A 75 -12.86 -9.26 -18.54
CA GLU A 75 -12.54 -9.16 -17.10
C GLU A 75 -11.60 -10.28 -16.66
N LYS A 76 -11.86 -11.52 -17.10
CA LYS A 76 -10.97 -12.64 -16.80
C LYS A 76 -9.57 -12.44 -17.37
N ALA A 77 -9.46 -12.03 -18.63
CA ALA A 77 -8.15 -11.77 -19.24
C ALA A 77 -7.40 -10.65 -18.50
N PHE A 78 -8.12 -9.62 -18.04
CA PHE A 78 -7.54 -8.52 -17.26
C PHE A 78 -7.07 -8.98 -15.88
N VAL A 79 -7.89 -9.73 -15.13
CA VAL A 79 -7.50 -10.29 -13.82
C VAL A 79 -6.33 -11.26 -13.98
N ASP A 80 -6.37 -12.15 -14.98
CA ASP A 80 -5.29 -13.09 -15.25
C ASP A 80 -3.99 -12.36 -15.64
N ALA A 81 -4.07 -11.24 -16.37
CA ALA A 81 -2.91 -10.42 -16.70
C ALA A 81 -2.32 -9.70 -15.48
N ILE A 82 -3.18 -9.21 -14.57
CA ILE A 82 -2.75 -8.65 -13.29
C ILE A 82 -2.10 -9.74 -12.43
N SER A 83 -2.71 -10.93 -12.32
CA SER A 83 -2.17 -12.01 -11.50
C SER A 83 -0.90 -12.64 -12.08
N LYS A 84 -0.70 -12.55 -13.40
CA LYS A 84 0.54 -12.97 -14.09
C LYS A 84 1.63 -11.91 -14.05
N SER A 85 1.29 -10.66 -13.73
CA SER A 85 2.31 -9.67 -13.43
C SER A 85 3.00 -10.14 -12.14
N PRO A 86 4.33 -10.30 -12.14
CA PRO A 86 5.04 -10.71 -10.93
C PRO A 86 4.64 -9.75 -9.82
N ALA A 87 4.32 -10.28 -8.64
CA ALA A 87 4.02 -9.45 -7.48
C ALA A 87 5.26 -8.59 -7.22
N THR A 88 5.23 -7.34 -7.69
CA THR A 88 6.30 -6.36 -7.51
C THR A 88 6.52 -6.21 -6.01
N HIS A 89 7.74 -6.46 -5.56
CA HIS A 89 8.05 -6.33 -4.14
C HIS A 89 7.80 -4.88 -3.70
N VAL A 90 7.32 -4.67 -2.47
CA VAL A 90 6.95 -3.31 -2.00
C VAL A 90 8.12 -2.32 -1.99
N LEU A 91 9.36 -2.82 -1.99
CA LEU A 91 10.60 -2.02 -2.02
C LEU A 91 11.24 -1.92 -3.41
N GLU A 92 10.65 -2.53 -4.44
CA GLU A 92 11.21 -2.50 -5.78
C GLU A 92 11.33 -1.05 -6.29
N GLY A 93 12.56 -0.63 -6.62
CA GLY A 93 12.86 0.74 -7.05
C GLY A 93 12.83 1.81 -5.93
N LEU A 94 12.52 1.45 -4.69
CA LEU A 94 12.39 2.41 -3.57
C LEU A 94 13.62 2.48 -2.65
N LEU A 95 14.47 1.46 -2.67
CA LEU A 95 15.76 1.40 -1.95
C LEU A 95 16.92 1.22 -2.94
N PRO A 96 17.29 2.27 -3.70
CA PRO A 96 18.32 2.14 -4.73
C PRO A 96 19.72 1.83 -4.17
N GLN A 97 19.94 2.01 -2.86
CA GLN A 97 21.19 1.66 -2.19
C GLN A 97 21.40 0.14 -2.09
N GLY A 98 20.34 -0.66 -2.15
CA GLY A 98 20.40 -2.12 -2.06
C GLY A 98 21.25 -2.62 -0.87
N PRO A 99 22.31 -3.42 -1.10
CA PRO A 99 23.13 -3.96 -0.03
C PRO A 99 23.97 -2.90 0.70
N GLN A 100 24.15 -1.69 0.12
CA GLN A 100 24.86 -0.58 0.75
C GLN A 100 23.95 0.36 1.57
N PHE A 101 22.71 -0.08 1.85
CA PHE A 101 21.74 0.77 2.54
C PHE A 101 22.23 1.20 3.93
N ILE A 102 22.83 0.29 4.71
CA ILE A 102 23.28 0.57 6.08
C ILE A 102 24.36 1.65 6.09
N GLU A 103 25.33 1.57 5.18
CA GLU A 103 26.39 2.56 5.03
C GLU A 103 25.85 3.92 4.58
N ALA A 104 24.75 3.92 3.83
CA ALA A 104 24.09 5.14 3.35
C ALA A 104 23.20 5.81 4.40
N VAL A 105 22.85 5.14 5.51
CA VAL A 105 21.92 5.66 6.53
C VAL A 105 22.28 7.08 7.00
N PRO A 106 23.54 7.42 7.37
CA PRO A 106 23.87 8.77 7.81
C PRO A 106 23.56 9.84 6.74
N GLY A 107 23.95 9.59 5.49
CA GLY A 107 23.71 10.50 4.38
C GLY A 107 22.22 10.62 4.02
N LEU A 108 21.46 9.53 4.14
CA LEU A 108 20.01 9.51 3.97
C LEU A 108 19.29 10.34 5.04
N VAL A 109 19.76 10.32 6.30
CA VAL A 109 19.21 11.18 7.36
C VAL A 109 19.51 12.66 7.10
N ASP A 110 20.71 12.98 6.62
CA ASP A 110 21.05 14.36 6.23
C ASP A 110 20.20 14.83 5.05
N GLU A 111 20.00 13.97 4.05
CA GLU A 111 19.13 14.21 2.91
C GLU A 111 17.66 14.46 3.35
N LEU A 112 17.17 13.71 4.35
CA LEU A 112 15.85 13.92 4.92
C LEU A 112 15.69 15.34 5.48
N ALA A 113 16.67 15.81 6.27
CA ALA A 113 16.65 17.15 6.85
C ALA A 113 16.59 18.22 5.77
N VAL A 114 17.41 18.10 4.73
CA VAL A 114 17.44 19.03 3.58
C VAL A 114 16.09 19.03 2.85
N ARG A 115 15.55 17.85 2.50
CA ARG A 115 14.29 17.74 1.75
C ARG A 115 13.10 18.28 2.52
N LEU A 116 13.06 18.04 3.83
CA LEU A 116 12.01 18.55 4.71
C LEU A 116 12.28 19.98 5.18
N GLN A 117 13.40 20.59 4.80
CA GLN A 117 13.84 21.90 5.26
C GLN A 117 13.72 22.00 6.78
N LEU A 118 14.30 21.02 7.46
CA LEU A 118 14.38 20.93 8.92
C LEU A 118 15.83 21.18 9.35
N PRO A 119 16.07 21.85 10.48
CA PRO A 119 17.40 21.89 11.07
C PRO A 119 17.86 20.46 11.36
N ARG A 120 19.12 20.13 11.08
CA ARG A 120 19.63 18.76 11.20
C ARG A 120 19.54 18.23 12.64
N GLU A 121 19.71 19.12 13.60
CA GLU A 121 19.59 18.90 15.04
C GLU A 121 18.18 18.51 15.48
N SER A 122 17.14 18.83 14.70
CA SER A 122 15.77 18.34 14.96
C SER A 122 15.61 16.85 14.66
N LEU A 123 16.56 16.25 13.94
CA LEU A 123 16.64 14.82 13.67
C LEU A 123 17.61 14.14 14.66
N ASP A 124 17.36 14.31 15.96
CA ASP A 124 18.25 13.85 17.05
C ASP A 124 18.19 12.34 17.33
N GLY A 125 17.14 11.68 16.85
CA GLY A 125 16.93 10.24 17.02
C GLY A 125 16.08 9.92 18.25
N SER A 126 15.40 10.91 18.82
CA SER A 126 14.36 10.73 19.83
C SER A 126 13.06 10.19 19.23
N LEU A 127 12.12 9.78 20.07
CA LEU A 127 10.77 9.43 19.58
C LEU A 127 9.98 10.66 19.13
N ASP A 128 10.20 11.82 19.75
CA ASP A 128 9.44 13.04 19.46
C ASP A 128 9.88 13.69 18.14
N SER A 129 11.12 13.50 17.71
CA SER A 129 11.58 13.95 16.39
C SER A 129 10.86 13.26 15.23
N LEU A 130 10.27 12.07 15.42
CA LEU A 130 9.43 11.43 14.41
C LEU A 130 8.14 12.21 14.14
N ASP A 131 7.57 12.86 15.17
CA ASP A 131 6.39 13.71 15.02
C ASP A 131 6.74 14.95 14.17
N VAL A 132 7.95 15.51 14.38
CA VAL A 132 8.48 16.64 13.58
C VAL A 132 8.63 16.26 12.10
N VAL A 133 9.19 15.08 11.82
CA VAL A 133 9.32 14.55 10.46
C VAL A 133 7.95 14.35 9.81
N GLU A 134 7.01 13.74 10.53
CA GLU A 134 5.67 13.48 10.04
C GLU A 134 4.91 14.78 9.72
N GLU A 135 4.97 15.75 10.63
CA GLU A 135 4.39 17.09 10.42
C GLU A 135 4.99 17.78 9.19
N ALA A 136 6.30 17.73 9.00
CA ALA A 136 6.97 18.32 7.85
C ALA A 136 6.56 17.62 6.54
N LEU A 137 6.45 16.29 6.52
CA LEU A 137 5.97 15.53 5.36
C LEU A 137 4.53 15.90 4.99
N LEU A 138 3.65 16.02 5.98
CA LEU A 138 2.26 16.43 5.80
C LEU A 138 2.15 17.86 5.25
N LYS A 139 2.95 18.80 5.75
CA LYS A 139 2.85 20.23 5.39
C LYS A 139 3.58 20.57 4.09
N LYS A 140 4.76 19.99 3.84
CA LYS A 140 5.67 20.45 2.77
C LYS A 140 5.64 19.57 1.53
N ILE A 141 5.46 18.26 1.69
CA ILE A 141 5.60 17.28 0.61
C ILE A 141 4.26 16.79 0.08
N ARG A 142 3.42 16.20 0.94
CA ARG A 142 2.15 15.58 0.52
C ARG A 142 1.21 16.49 -0.30
N PRO A 143 1.13 17.81 -0.06
CA PRO A 143 0.29 18.69 -0.88
C PRO A 143 0.80 18.86 -2.32
N ARG A 144 2.08 18.56 -2.58
CA ARG A 144 2.78 18.90 -3.83
C ARG A 144 3.20 17.67 -4.63
N SER A 145 3.48 16.56 -3.96
CA SER A 145 4.11 15.39 -4.60
C SER A 145 3.80 14.11 -3.83
N ARG A 146 3.86 12.98 -4.54
CA ARG A 146 3.71 11.65 -3.93
C ARG A 146 5.07 11.21 -3.40
N ILE A 147 5.11 10.80 -2.13
CA ILE A 147 6.36 10.45 -1.44
C ILE A 147 7.18 9.39 -2.19
N LEU A 148 6.52 8.37 -2.75
CA LEU A 148 7.18 7.28 -3.49
C LEU A 148 7.76 7.71 -4.84
N GLU A 149 7.37 8.88 -5.37
CA GLU A 149 7.86 9.40 -6.65
C GLU A 149 9.08 10.33 -6.45
N ILE A 150 9.38 10.71 -5.21
CA ILE A 150 10.52 11.58 -4.89
C ILE A 150 11.76 10.70 -4.67
N PRO A 151 12.83 10.86 -5.47
CA PRO A 151 14.05 10.06 -5.33
C PRO A 151 14.56 10.08 -3.90
N ASN A 152 14.97 8.93 -3.37
CA ASN A 152 15.52 8.72 -2.02
C ASN A 152 14.66 9.17 -0.83
N LEU A 153 13.53 9.86 -1.01
CA LEU A 153 12.77 10.36 0.15
C LEU A 153 12.23 9.19 0.99
N PHE A 154 11.73 8.14 0.34
CA PHE A 154 11.25 6.96 1.06
C PHE A 154 12.40 6.23 1.78
N ALA A 155 13.54 6.03 1.11
CA ALA A 155 14.76 5.48 1.73
C ALA A 155 15.21 6.33 2.95
N SER A 156 15.12 7.65 2.85
CA SER A 156 15.47 8.59 3.92
C SER A 156 14.53 8.49 5.12
N ILE A 157 13.22 8.31 4.88
CA ILE A 157 12.22 8.06 5.93
C ILE A 157 12.52 6.73 6.65
N ILE A 158 12.81 5.67 5.90
CA ILE A 158 13.16 4.36 6.46
C ILE A 158 14.42 4.45 7.31
N ALA A 159 15.48 5.08 6.77
CA ALA A 159 16.76 5.24 7.45
C ALA A 159 16.58 5.97 8.79
N TYR A 160 15.85 7.09 8.80
CA TYR A 160 15.64 7.84 10.03
C TYR A 160 14.75 7.11 11.05
N THR A 161 13.66 6.50 10.59
CA THR A 161 12.75 5.74 11.45
C THR A 161 13.46 4.54 12.09
N GLY A 162 14.27 3.82 11.32
CA GLY A 162 15.07 2.72 11.84
C GLY A 162 16.18 3.20 12.78
N GLU A 163 16.82 4.34 12.54
CA GLU A 163 17.81 4.90 13.49
C GLU A 163 17.18 5.25 14.85
N VAL A 164 15.98 5.83 14.87
CA VAL A 164 15.24 6.08 16.12
C VAL A 164 14.96 4.75 16.83
N GLY A 165 14.45 3.75 16.10
CA GLY A 165 14.19 2.42 16.65
C GLY A 165 15.46 1.75 17.20
N ARG A 166 16.56 1.81 16.46
CA ARG A 166 17.88 1.26 16.83
C ARG A 166 18.40 1.87 18.12
N LYS A 167 18.35 3.19 18.25
CA LYS A 167 18.76 3.88 19.49
C LYS A 167 17.88 3.51 20.67
N LEU A 168 16.57 3.43 20.46
CA LEU A 168 15.61 3.13 21.52
C LEU A 168 15.74 1.71 22.07
N THR A 169 16.02 0.73 21.20
CA THR A 169 16.11 -0.68 21.59
C THR A 169 17.53 -1.15 21.90
N GLY A 170 18.56 -0.37 21.55
CA GLY A 170 19.94 -0.84 21.56
C GLY A 170 20.24 -1.88 20.47
N GLY A 171 19.35 -2.01 19.47
CA GLY A 171 19.50 -2.96 18.38
C GLY A 171 20.57 -2.59 17.34
N HIS A 172 20.61 -3.36 16.27
CA HIS A 172 21.50 -3.13 15.13
C HIS A 172 20.75 -3.34 13.81
N TRP A 173 21.26 -2.69 12.75
CA TRP A 173 20.72 -2.88 11.41
C TRP A 173 21.03 -4.29 10.89
N HIS A 174 20.07 -4.84 10.18
CA HIS A 174 20.18 -6.08 9.44
C HIS A 174 19.52 -5.89 8.06
N LEU A 175 20.12 -6.44 7.01
CA LEU A 175 19.55 -6.46 5.67
C LEU A 175 19.28 -7.90 5.27
N ASN A 176 18.07 -8.16 4.79
CA ASN A 176 17.66 -9.46 4.25
C ASN A 176 17.40 -9.34 2.75
N GLU A 177 18.05 -10.17 1.93
CA GLU A 177 17.75 -10.24 0.50
C GLU A 177 16.53 -11.14 0.29
N VAL A 178 15.46 -10.58 -0.29
CA VAL A 178 14.20 -11.32 -0.49
C VAL A 178 13.97 -11.75 -1.93
N HIS A 179 14.45 -10.97 -2.90
CA HIS A 179 14.28 -11.31 -4.32
C HIS A 179 15.23 -10.52 -5.23
N GLY A 180 16.15 -11.20 -5.92
CA GLY A 180 16.86 -10.65 -7.08
C GLY A 180 17.53 -9.28 -6.84
N GLY A 181 18.20 -9.11 -5.71
CA GLY A 181 18.84 -7.83 -5.34
C GLY A 181 17.95 -6.83 -4.63
N ILE A 182 16.73 -7.20 -4.24
CA ILE A 182 15.87 -6.40 -3.35
C ILE A 182 16.21 -6.74 -1.90
N TRP A 183 16.57 -5.71 -1.14
CA TRP A 183 17.00 -5.82 0.25
C TRP A 183 15.98 -5.15 1.18
N GLU A 184 15.60 -5.87 2.23
CA GLU A 184 14.73 -5.39 3.29
C GLU A 184 15.53 -5.01 4.53
N PRO A 185 15.43 -3.76 5.00
CA PRO A 185 16.12 -3.32 6.20
C PRO A 185 15.29 -3.57 7.46
N TYR A 186 15.95 -4.09 8.50
CA TYR A 186 15.39 -4.42 9.81
C TYR A 186 16.27 -3.90 10.94
N ILE A 187 15.68 -3.64 12.11
CA ILE A 187 16.44 -3.48 13.36
C ILE A 187 16.23 -4.71 14.21
N LEU A 188 17.28 -5.50 14.45
CA LEU A 188 17.26 -6.64 15.36
C LEU A 188 17.67 -6.16 16.76
N PHE A 189 16.87 -6.49 17.77
CA PHE A 189 17.12 -6.00 19.14
C PHE A 189 17.03 -7.05 20.25
N ASP A 190 16.82 -8.32 19.91
CA ASP A 190 17.09 -9.43 20.81
C ASP A 190 17.42 -10.73 20.05
N ASN A 191 17.74 -11.77 20.81
CA ASN A 191 18.12 -13.09 20.29
C ASN A 191 16.90 -13.94 19.88
N ASP A 192 15.69 -13.54 20.27
CA ASP A 192 14.44 -14.25 19.97
C ASP A 192 13.85 -13.82 18.62
N SER A 193 14.67 -13.20 17.78
CA SER A 193 14.28 -12.68 16.46
C SER A 193 13.22 -11.59 16.54
N ASN A 194 13.10 -10.84 17.64
CA ASN A 194 12.29 -9.63 17.61
C ASN A 194 13.00 -8.55 16.78
N TYR A 195 12.22 -7.92 15.91
CA TYR A 195 12.71 -6.93 14.99
C TYR A 195 11.74 -5.76 14.83
N LEU A 196 12.28 -4.61 14.44
CA LEU A 196 11.51 -3.51 13.88
C LEU A 196 11.57 -3.59 12.36
N ASN A 197 10.42 -3.51 11.71
CA ASN A 197 10.32 -3.28 10.26
C ASN A 197 10.05 -1.77 10.01
N PRO A 198 11.08 -0.96 9.66
CA PRO A 198 10.93 0.47 9.44
C PRO A 198 10.27 0.86 8.10
N PHE A 199 9.95 -0.09 7.21
CA PHE A 199 9.47 0.23 5.86
C PHE A 199 8.01 -0.14 5.60
N LEU A 200 7.50 -1.22 6.19
CA LEU A 200 6.21 -1.79 5.80
C LEU A 200 5.01 -0.90 6.14
N GLU A 201 4.92 -0.42 7.38
CA GLU A 201 3.81 0.46 7.79
C GLU A 201 3.87 1.85 7.13
N PRO A 202 5.06 2.48 6.96
CA PRO A 202 5.18 3.68 6.15
C PRO A 202 4.76 3.45 4.71
N TYR A 203 5.18 2.34 4.09
CA TYR A 203 4.77 1.97 2.73
C TYR A 203 3.25 1.86 2.62
N LYS A 204 2.62 1.02 3.46
CA LYS A 204 1.15 0.84 3.46
C LYS A 204 0.43 2.16 3.66
N SER A 205 0.88 2.99 4.58
CA SER A 205 0.28 4.29 4.86
C SER A 205 0.32 5.23 3.64
N ILE A 206 1.41 5.18 2.86
CA ILE A 206 1.55 6.00 1.64
C ILE A 206 0.78 5.38 0.45
N ALA A 207 0.99 4.09 0.19
CA ALA A 207 0.46 3.40 -0.99
C ALA A 207 -1.06 3.17 -0.89
N GLU A 208 -1.56 2.76 0.28
CA GLU A 208 -2.98 2.44 0.50
C GLU A 208 -3.82 3.68 0.88
N ARG A 209 -3.20 4.86 1.00
CA ARG A 209 -3.86 6.14 1.35
C ARG A 209 -4.68 6.07 2.64
N ARG A 210 -4.22 5.33 3.65
CA ARG A 210 -4.93 5.26 4.94
C ARG A 210 -5.03 6.66 5.57
N ARG A 211 -6.22 6.99 6.09
CA ARG A 211 -6.43 8.20 6.90
C ARG A 211 -5.67 7.98 8.22
N GLY A 212 -4.60 8.74 8.47
CA GLY A 212 -3.83 8.60 9.71
C GLY A 212 -2.41 9.17 9.71
N GLY A 213 -1.81 9.48 8.55
CA GLY A 213 -0.42 9.96 8.51
C GLY A 213 0.54 8.86 8.04
N LEU A 214 1.79 8.90 8.46
CA LEU A 214 2.77 7.79 8.34
C LEU A 214 2.87 6.98 9.63
N MET A 215 2.39 7.53 10.76
CA MET A 215 2.37 6.86 12.06
C MET A 215 3.76 6.39 12.50
N LEU A 216 4.81 7.17 12.21
CA LEU A 216 6.20 6.74 12.39
C LEU A 216 6.51 6.44 13.87
N LYS A 217 6.05 7.33 14.77
CA LYS A 217 6.21 7.15 16.21
C LYS A 217 5.46 5.93 16.73
N ALA A 218 4.21 5.74 16.29
CA ALA A 218 3.38 4.61 16.70
C ALA A 218 3.99 3.27 16.26
N LEU A 219 4.59 3.22 15.05
CA LEU A 219 5.33 2.06 14.57
C LEU A 219 6.45 1.68 15.53
N VAL A 220 7.31 2.65 15.90
CA VAL A 220 8.44 2.38 16.80
C VAL A 220 7.94 1.94 18.18
N VAL A 221 6.97 2.65 18.77
CA VAL A 221 6.42 2.33 20.10
C VAL A 221 5.78 0.93 20.15
N ALA A 222 5.07 0.52 19.10
CA ALA A 222 4.41 -0.78 19.05
C ALA A 222 5.40 -1.95 19.10
N HIS A 223 6.59 -1.79 18.52
CA HIS A 223 7.60 -2.84 18.50
C HIS A 223 8.47 -2.83 19.77
N THR A 224 8.69 -1.67 20.39
CA THR A 224 9.53 -1.57 21.60
C THR A 224 8.78 -1.87 22.90
N SER A 225 7.47 -1.64 22.95
CA SER A 225 6.64 -1.97 24.13
C SER A 225 6.55 -3.48 24.41
N THR A 226 6.84 -4.30 23.40
CA THR A 226 6.93 -5.77 23.52
C THR A 226 8.26 -6.19 24.15
N ALA A 227 9.36 -5.52 23.79
CA ALA A 227 10.70 -5.79 24.32
C ALA A 227 10.85 -5.41 25.80
N LEU A 228 10.28 -4.27 26.21
CA LEU A 228 10.39 -3.75 27.58
C LEU A 228 9.58 -4.54 28.63
N LYS A 229 8.77 -5.54 28.23
CA LYS A 229 8.07 -6.42 29.18
C LYS A 229 8.94 -7.56 29.71
N HIS A 230 10.14 -7.75 29.15
CA HIS A 230 11.04 -8.87 29.47
C HIS A 230 12.35 -8.42 30.15
N VAL A 231 12.44 -7.15 30.55
CA VAL A 231 13.50 -6.58 31.40
C VAL A 231 12.95 -6.37 32.80
#